data_AF-A0A4R6U548-F1
#
_entry.id   AF-A0A4R6U548-F1
#
_cell.length_a   1.000
_cell.length_b   1.000
_cell.length_c   1.000
_cell.angle_alpha   90.00
_cell.angle_beta   90.00
_cell.angle_gamma   90.00
#
_symmetry.space_group_name_H-M   'P 1'
#
loop_
_entity.id
_entity.type
_entity.pdbx_description
1 polymer ?
#
loop_
_entity_poly.entity_id
_entity_poly.type
_entity_poly.pdbx_seq_one_letter_code
_entity_poly.pdbx_strand_id
1 'polypeptide(L)'
;MEGKEWYLEYEIQRDRPGLLGDVASLLGMLGINIITINGVDNLRRGMLLRSDESQQIENLEAILSNMENITITKLRSPKLRDRLAVRHGRYIQRDADDKKTFRFERDELGLLVDFMAELFKQDGHRLIGVRGMPRVGKTESVVASSVCANKRWLFISSTMLKQTIRDQLIDGEYAEDQIYIIDGIVSARRHSEKHWQLVREMMRMPVTKVVEHPDIFVEATEYDMNDFDYIIELRSTPDEEITYKNVDWRPHDDFSGPHQFDF
;
A
#
# COMPACT_ATOMS: atom_id res chain seq x y z
N MET A 1 7.32 5.68 -30.15
CA MET A 1 8.09 5.50 -28.90
C MET A 1 7.13 5.74 -27.76
N GLU A 2 7.11 4.91 -26.72
CA GLU A 2 6.29 5.19 -25.53
C GLU A 2 6.94 6.35 -24.76
N GLY A 3 6.23 7.48 -24.66
CA GLY A 3 6.69 8.65 -23.91
C GLY A 3 6.90 8.36 -22.42
N LYS A 4 7.85 9.04 -21.80
CA LYS A 4 8.21 8.86 -20.38
C LYS A 4 7.27 9.66 -19.47
N GLU A 5 6.89 9.07 -18.34
CA GLU A 5 6.10 9.76 -17.32
C GLU A 5 6.99 10.59 -16.38
N TRP A 6 6.48 11.77 -16.02
CA TRP A 6 7.10 12.71 -15.09
C TRP A 6 6.08 13.19 -14.07
N TYR A 7 6.54 13.50 -12.86
CA TYR A 7 5.78 14.14 -11.81
C TYR A 7 6.32 15.54 -11.59
N LEU A 8 5.44 16.52 -11.75
CA LEU A 8 5.66 17.91 -11.39
C LEU A 8 4.81 18.23 -10.16
N GLU A 9 5.44 18.77 -9.12
CA GLU A 9 4.78 19.38 -7.97
C GLU A 9 5.28 20.80 -7.81
N TYR A 10 4.34 21.73 -7.62
CA TYR A 10 4.67 23.12 -7.32
C TYR A 10 3.76 23.68 -6.24
N GLU A 11 4.30 24.63 -5.50
CA GLU A 11 3.62 25.42 -4.49
C GLU A 11 3.25 26.79 -5.06
N ILE A 12 2.02 27.23 -4.83
CA ILE A 12 1.50 28.51 -5.27
C ILE A 12 1.93 29.57 -4.25
N GLN A 13 2.82 30.47 -4.65
CA GLN A 13 3.28 31.60 -3.83
C GLN A 13 2.29 32.78 -3.90
N ARG A 14 1.70 33.00 -5.08
CA ARG A 14 0.71 34.05 -5.33
C ARG A 14 -0.46 33.46 -6.09
N ASP A 15 -1.56 33.24 -5.39
CA ASP A 15 -2.77 32.68 -6.00
C ASP A 15 -3.47 33.76 -6.83
N ARG A 16 -3.22 33.72 -8.13
CA ARG A 16 -3.87 34.62 -9.10
C ARG A 16 -4.78 33.81 -10.03
N PRO A 17 -5.95 34.37 -10.40
CA PRO A 17 -6.80 33.78 -11.42
C PRO A 17 -6.01 33.49 -12.70
N GLY A 18 -6.19 32.29 -13.26
CA GLY A 18 -5.55 31.88 -14.50
C GLY A 18 -4.17 31.24 -14.37
N LEU A 19 -3.55 31.20 -13.19
CA LEU A 19 -2.21 30.60 -13.00
C LEU A 19 -2.11 29.16 -13.52
N LEU A 20 -3.13 28.35 -13.22
CA LEU A 20 -3.20 26.98 -13.74
C LEU A 20 -3.31 26.94 -15.27
N GLY A 21 -4.08 27.86 -15.86
CA GLY A 21 -4.21 27.99 -17.31
C GLY A 21 -2.89 28.35 -17.98
N ASP A 22 -2.09 29.21 -17.36
CA ASP A 22 -0.77 29.60 -17.86
C ASP A 22 0.21 28.40 -17.85
N VAL A 23 0.25 27.64 -16.75
CA VAL A 23 1.08 26.42 -16.66
C VAL A 23 0.62 25.37 -17.67
N ALA A 24 -0.69 25.14 -17.79
CA ALA A 24 -1.24 24.19 -18.77
C ALA A 24 -0.94 24.60 -20.21
N SER A 25 -1.00 25.90 -20.52
CA SER A 25 -0.66 26.43 -21.85
C SER A 25 0.82 26.25 -22.16
N LEU A 26 1.71 26.49 -21.19
CA LEU A 26 3.14 26.24 -21.34
C LEU A 26 3.44 24.76 -21.65
N LEU A 27 2.82 23.84 -20.90
CA LEU A 27 2.95 22.40 -21.14
C LEU A 27 2.52 22.05 -22.57
N GLY A 28 1.38 22.58 -23.02
CA GLY A 28 0.90 22.41 -24.40
C GLY A 28 1.89 22.94 -25.44
N MET A 29 2.48 24.12 -25.24
CA MET A 29 3.48 24.70 -26.15
C MET A 29 4.77 23.88 -26.23
N LEU A 30 5.17 23.24 -25.13
CA LEU A 30 6.33 22.36 -25.09
C LEU A 30 6.04 20.95 -25.62
N GLY A 31 4.79 20.66 -26.01
CA GLY A 31 4.36 19.33 -26.45
C GLY A 31 4.33 18.31 -25.31
N ILE A 32 4.11 18.76 -24.07
CA ILE A 32 4.02 17.90 -22.88
C ILE A 32 2.56 17.65 -22.57
N ASN A 33 2.17 16.38 -22.50
CA ASN A 33 0.78 16.00 -22.21
C ASN A 33 0.54 15.92 -20.70
N ILE A 34 -0.59 16.48 -20.25
CA ILE A 34 -1.07 16.30 -18.88
C ILE A 34 -1.88 15.00 -18.84
N ILE A 35 -1.39 14.00 -18.10
CA ILE A 35 -2.13 12.75 -17.85
C ILE A 35 -3.22 13.03 -16.81
N THR A 36 -2.84 13.69 -15.70
CA THR A 36 -3.75 14.06 -14.63
C THR A 36 -3.18 15.21 -13.81
N ILE A 37 -4.06 15.96 -13.16
CA ILE A 37 -3.72 17.11 -12.32
C ILE A 37 -4.70 17.23 -11.17
N ASN A 38 -4.19 17.57 -9.98
CA ASN A 38 -5.03 17.87 -8.82
C ASN A 38 -4.31 18.76 -7.79
N GLY A 39 -5.07 19.34 -6.87
CA GLY A 39 -4.49 19.85 -5.62
C GLY A 39 -4.12 18.69 -4.72
N VAL A 40 -2.89 18.65 -4.22
CA VAL A 40 -2.41 17.56 -3.35
C VAL A 40 -2.31 17.97 -1.89
N ASP A 41 -2.37 19.28 -1.64
CA ASP A 41 -2.39 19.93 -0.32
C ASP A 41 -2.83 21.39 -0.50
N ASN A 42 -2.98 22.15 0.59
CA ASN A 42 -3.23 23.57 0.52
C ASN A 42 -2.12 24.28 -0.28
N LEU A 43 -2.51 25.08 -1.27
CA LEU A 43 -1.62 25.80 -2.19
C LEU A 43 -0.65 24.91 -3.03
N ARG A 44 -0.72 23.58 -2.94
CA ARG A 44 0.14 22.67 -3.72
C ARG A 44 -0.62 21.95 -4.80
N ARG A 45 -0.05 21.93 -6.01
CA ARG A 45 -0.59 21.23 -7.17
C ARG A 45 0.39 20.15 -7.59
N GLY A 46 -0.14 18.98 -7.91
CA GLY A 46 0.60 17.88 -8.51
C GLY A 46 0.07 17.58 -9.90
N MET A 47 0.97 17.29 -10.83
CA MET A 47 0.66 16.91 -12.21
C MET A 47 1.45 15.65 -12.58
N LEU A 48 0.76 14.66 -13.16
CA LEU A 48 1.41 13.62 -13.93
C LEU A 48 1.47 14.04 -15.39
N LEU A 49 2.68 14.04 -15.93
CA LEU A 49 3.01 14.51 -17.26
C LEU A 49 3.53 13.34 -18.10
N ARG A 50 3.32 13.42 -19.41
CA ARG A 50 3.94 12.54 -20.40
C ARG A 50 4.72 13.39 -21.39
N SER A 51 5.97 13.01 -21.61
CA SER A 51 6.87 13.70 -22.52
C SER A 51 7.66 12.67 -23.31
N ASP A 52 7.85 12.92 -24.60
CA ASP A 52 8.56 12.03 -25.51
C ASP A 52 10.08 12.29 -25.47
N GLU A 53 10.50 13.49 -25.06
CA GLU A 53 11.90 13.92 -25.04
C GLU A 53 12.28 14.59 -23.71
N SER A 54 13.41 14.17 -23.11
CA SER A 54 13.87 14.73 -21.82
C SER A 54 14.14 16.25 -21.90
N GLN A 55 14.51 16.76 -23.07
CA GLN A 55 14.73 18.19 -23.30
C GLN A 55 13.47 19.03 -23.05
N GLN A 56 12.28 18.51 -23.32
CA GLN A 56 11.02 19.21 -23.04
C GLN A 56 10.87 19.50 -21.54
N ILE A 57 11.28 18.55 -20.70
CA ILE A 57 11.21 18.66 -19.24
C ILE A 57 12.27 19.63 -18.71
N GLU A 58 13.48 19.59 -19.25
CA GLU A 58 14.54 20.56 -18.89
C GLU A 58 14.11 22.00 -19.23
N ASN A 59 13.50 22.19 -20.41
CA ASN A 59 12.97 23.50 -20.83
C ASN A 59 11.83 23.95 -19.92
N LEU A 60 10.93 23.03 -19.55
CA LEU A 60 9.85 23.30 -18.60
C LEU A 60 10.42 23.76 -17.25
N GLU A 61 11.41 23.04 -16.71
CA GLU A 61 12.05 23.38 -15.43
C GLU A 61 12.69 24.76 -15.46
N ALA A 62 13.42 25.09 -16.53
CA ALA A 62 14.06 26.39 -16.71
C ALA A 62 13.03 27.53 -16.74
N ILE A 63 11.89 27.34 -17.42
CA ILE A 63 10.84 28.36 -17.52
C ILE A 63 10.11 28.51 -16.18
N LEU A 64 9.66 27.41 -15.58
CA LEU A 64 8.89 27.43 -14.34
C LEU A 64 9.72 27.95 -13.16
N SER A 65 11.03 27.65 -13.11
CA SER A 65 11.94 28.15 -12.06
C SER A 65 12.09 29.67 -12.04
N ASN A 66 11.76 30.35 -13.15
CA ASN A 66 11.79 31.81 -13.26
C ASN A 66 10.42 32.47 -12.99
N MET A 67 9.36 31.69 -12.73
CA MET A 67 8.03 32.23 -12.45
C MET A 67 7.90 32.62 -10.97
N GLU A 68 7.68 33.91 -10.68
CA GLU A 68 7.53 34.40 -9.28
C GLU A 68 6.31 33.84 -8.53
N ASN A 69 5.28 33.38 -9.24
CA ASN A 69 4.01 33.00 -8.63
C ASN A 69 4.00 31.56 -8.09
N ILE A 70 4.99 30.75 -8.46
CA ILE A 70 5.09 29.34 -8.07
C ILE A 70 6.50 28.99 -7.65
N THR A 71 6.64 27.88 -6.93
CA THR A 71 7.93 27.27 -6.63
C THR A 71 7.83 25.79 -6.94
N ILE A 72 8.69 25.29 -7.81
CA ILE A 72 8.79 23.85 -8.08
C ILE A 72 9.33 23.17 -6.84
N THR A 73 8.58 22.22 -6.29
CA THR A 73 9.02 21.42 -5.14
C THR A 73 9.55 20.05 -5.59
N LYS A 74 9.01 19.50 -6.69
CA LYS A 74 9.45 18.22 -7.26
C LYS A 74 9.31 18.24 -8.78
N LEU A 75 10.36 17.82 -9.50
CA LEU A 75 10.29 17.45 -10.91
C LEU A 75 11.16 16.21 -11.13
N ARG A 76 10.53 15.05 -11.35
CA ARG A 76 11.22 13.76 -11.44
C ARG A 76 10.32 12.66 -12.00
N SER A 77 10.83 11.45 -12.20
CA SER A 77 9.97 10.29 -12.49
C SER A 77 9.00 10.00 -11.32
N PRO A 78 7.72 9.70 -11.62
CA PRO A 78 6.68 9.56 -10.61
C PRO A 78 6.89 8.33 -9.73
N LYS A 79 6.75 8.49 -8.42
CA LYS A 79 6.60 7.38 -7.48
C LYS A 79 5.13 6.99 -7.36
N LEU A 80 4.84 5.80 -6.83
CA LEU A 80 3.46 5.34 -6.58
C LEU A 80 2.63 6.38 -5.80
N ARG A 81 3.22 6.94 -4.75
CA ARG A 81 2.59 7.98 -3.92
C ARG A 81 2.27 9.25 -4.70
N ASP A 82 3.14 9.63 -5.63
CA ASP A 82 2.94 10.81 -6.45
C ASP A 82 1.70 10.60 -7.35
N ARG A 83 1.57 9.41 -7.95
CA ARG A 83 0.41 9.06 -8.78
C ARG A 83 -0.90 9.07 -7.99
N LEU A 84 -0.89 8.47 -6.81
CA LEU A 84 -2.07 8.39 -5.95
C LEU A 84 -2.44 9.76 -5.37
N ALA A 85 -1.45 10.57 -4.99
CA ALA A 85 -1.70 11.90 -4.48
C ALA A 85 -2.41 12.78 -5.52
N VAL A 86 -1.98 12.73 -6.79
CA VAL A 86 -2.66 13.45 -7.86
C VAL A 86 -4.04 12.86 -8.14
N ARG A 87 -4.18 11.53 -8.17
CA ARG A 87 -5.49 10.90 -8.44
C ARG A 87 -6.54 11.26 -7.38
N HIS A 88 -6.18 11.26 -6.11
CA HIS A 88 -7.13 11.47 -5.00
C HIS A 88 -7.11 12.88 -4.41
N GLY A 89 -6.17 13.71 -4.83
CA GLY A 89 -6.06 15.11 -4.41
C GLY A 89 -5.59 15.32 -2.97
N ARG A 90 -4.77 14.40 -2.43
CA ARG A 90 -4.23 14.49 -1.06
C ARG A 90 -2.98 13.64 -0.89
N TYR A 91 -2.07 13.99 0.02
CA TYR A 91 -0.93 13.13 0.34
C TYR A 91 -1.33 11.88 1.15
N ILE A 92 -0.71 10.75 0.82
CA ILE A 92 -0.72 9.56 1.69
C ILE A 92 0.27 9.79 2.83
N GLN A 93 -0.20 9.70 4.07
CA GLN A 93 0.63 9.83 5.27
C GLN A 93 1.49 8.58 5.47
N ARG A 94 2.75 8.81 5.86
CA ARG A 94 3.73 7.78 6.20
C ARG A 94 4.15 8.00 7.64
N ASP A 95 4.46 6.94 8.35
CA ASP A 95 5.14 7.10 9.63
C ASP A 95 6.52 7.76 9.43
N ALA A 96 6.90 8.64 10.38
CA ALA A 96 8.14 9.40 10.31
C ALA A 96 9.36 8.50 10.55
N ASP A 97 9.20 7.50 11.42
CA ASP A 97 10.26 6.60 11.87
C ASP A 97 10.27 5.30 11.04
N ASP A 98 9.09 4.83 10.61
CA ASP A 98 8.95 3.63 9.79
C ASP A 98 8.52 3.91 8.35
N LYS A 99 9.51 3.76 7.46
CA LYS A 99 9.34 3.94 6.03
C LYS A 99 8.40 2.89 5.40
N LYS A 100 8.18 1.70 5.94
CA LYS A 100 7.24 0.76 5.30
C LYS A 100 5.79 0.96 5.73
N THR A 101 5.53 1.83 6.72
CA THR A 101 4.21 2.03 7.31
C THR A 101 3.43 3.18 6.66
N PHE A 102 2.24 2.87 6.16
CA PHE A 102 1.29 3.79 5.51
C PHE A 102 0.00 3.87 6.31
N ARG A 103 -0.48 5.08 6.56
CA ARG A 103 -1.69 5.33 7.37
C ARG A 103 -2.82 5.82 6.49
N PHE A 104 -4.00 5.25 6.73
CA PHE A 104 -5.25 5.60 6.06
C PHE A 104 -6.36 5.70 7.10
N GLU A 105 -7.27 6.63 6.89
CA GLU A 105 -8.51 6.72 7.65
C GLU A 105 -9.63 5.93 6.97
N ARG A 106 -10.67 5.58 7.73
CA ARG A 106 -11.80 4.78 7.21
C ARG A 106 -12.57 5.47 6.09
N ASP A 107 -12.64 6.81 6.09
CA ASP A 107 -13.23 7.58 4.99
C ASP A 107 -12.33 7.62 3.74
N GLU A 108 -11.09 7.15 3.84
CA GLU A 108 -10.10 7.03 2.76
C GLU A 108 -10.03 5.61 2.15
N LEU A 109 -11.01 4.75 2.43
CA LEU A 109 -11.05 3.37 1.90
C LEU A 109 -10.85 3.31 0.38
N GLY A 110 -11.39 4.26 -0.38
CA GLY A 110 -11.18 4.32 -1.84
C GLY A 110 -9.71 4.55 -2.23
N LEU A 111 -9.01 5.43 -1.51
CA LEU A 111 -7.58 5.69 -1.71
C LEU A 111 -6.73 4.48 -1.27
N LEU A 112 -7.10 3.83 -0.16
CA LEU A 112 -6.47 2.58 0.27
C LEU A 112 -6.60 1.48 -0.80
N VAL A 113 -7.81 1.31 -1.36
CA VAL A 113 -8.07 0.32 -2.40
C VAL A 113 -7.20 0.55 -3.64
N ASP A 114 -7.11 1.80 -4.10
CA ASP A 114 -6.25 2.16 -5.22
C ASP A 114 -4.76 1.92 -4.90
N PHE A 115 -4.32 2.27 -3.68
CA PHE A 115 -2.94 2.05 -3.23
C PHE A 115 -2.57 0.56 -3.24
N MET A 116 -3.39 -0.28 -2.61
CA MET A 116 -3.17 -1.72 -2.54
C MET A 116 -3.26 -2.38 -3.91
N ALA A 117 -4.21 -1.95 -4.77
CA ALA A 117 -4.32 -2.47 -6.13
C ALA A 117 -3.03 -2.23 -6.94
N GLU A 118 -2.41 -1.06 -6.81
CA GLU A 118 -1.13 -0.77 -7.45
C GLU A 118 0.04 -1.57 -6.85
N LEU A 119 -0.03 -1.95 -5.57
CA LEU A 119 0.94 -2.89 -4.99
C LEU A 119 0.76 -4.30 -5.56
N PHE A 120 -0.48 -4.75 -5.75
CA PHE A 120 -0.82 -6.09 -6.24
C PHE A 120 -0.52 -6.29 -7.74
N LYS A 121 -0.49 -5.20 -8.53
CA LYS A 121 -0.11 -5.24 -9.95
C LYS A 121 1.38 -5.43 -10.18
N GLN A 122 2.22 -5.18 -9.17
CA GLN A 122 3.66 -5.33 -9.29
C GLN A 122 4.04 -6.81 -9.14
N ASP A 123 4.88 -7.30 -10.04
CA ASP A 123 5.31 -8.70 -10.04
C ASP A 123 6.23 -9.04 -8.86
N GLY A 124 6.21 -10.32 -8.47
CA GLY A 124 7.11 -10.90 -7.48
C GLY A 124 6.56 -10.99 -6.05
N HIS A 125 7.48 -11.29 -5.13
CA HIS A 125 7.19 -11.46 -3.72
C HIS A 125 6.86 -10.13 -3.05
N ARG A 126 5.72 -10.09 -2.34
CA ARG A 126 5.37 -8.99 -1.43
C ARG A 126 4.69 -9.53 -0.20
N LEU A 127 5.21 -9.18 0.97
CA LEU A 127 4.56 -9.43 2.24
C LEU A 127 3.98 -8.13 2.78
N ILE A 128 2.65 -8.03 2.78
CA ILE A 128 1.91 -6.83 3.17
C ILE A 128 1.16 -7.10 4.46
N GLY A 129 1.43 -6.32 5.50
CA GLY A 129 0.72 -6.40 6.77
C GLY A 129 -0.40 -5.38 6.81
N VAL A 130 -1.59 -5.78 7.26
CA VAL A 130 -2.75 -4.87 7.42
C VAL A 130 -3.17 -4.85 8.89
N ARG A 131 -2.92 -3.70 9.53
CA ARG A 131 -3.26 -3.39 10.91
C ARG A 131 -4.51 -2.51 10.95
N GLY A 132 -5.27 -2.65 12.03
CA GLY A 132 -6.46 -1.82 12.28
C GLY A 132 -7.41 -2.51 13.25
N MET A 133 -8.22 -1.72 13.93
CA MET A 133 -9.21 -2.25 14.88
C MET A 133 -10.22 -3.20 14.17
N PRO A 134 -10.90 -4.10 14.88
CA PRO A 134 -11.92 -4.95 14.26
C PRO A 134 -13.00 -4.13 13.54
N ARG A 135 -13.43 -4.60 12.35
CA ARG A 135 -14.52 -4.00 11.53
C ARG A 135 -14.23 -2.61 10.92
N VAL A 136 -12.97 -2.19 10.84
CA VAL A 136 -12.59 -0.94 10.13
C VAL A 136 -12.58 -1.07 8.60
N GLY A 137 -12.71 -2.29 8.07
CA GLY A 137 -12.74 -2.55 6.61
C GLY A 137 -11.48 -3.22 6.05
N LYS A 138 -10.66 -3.86 6.89
CA LYS A 138 -9.40 -4.51 6.47
C LYS A 138 -9.64 -5.54 5.37
N THR A 139 -10.41 -6.58 5.65
CA THR A 139 -10.65 -7.66 4.68
C THR A 139 -11.36 -7.16 3.43
N GLU A 140 -12.33 -6.26 3.58
CA GLU A 140 -13.05 -5.66 2.47
C GLU A 140 -12.13 -4.85 1.56
N SER A 141 -11.19 -4.09 2.14
CA SER A 141 -10.19 -3.34 1.37
C SER A 141 -9.26 -4.27 0.59
N VAL A 142 -8.80 -5.38 1.19
CA VAL A 142 -7.93 -6.36 0.52
C VAL A 142 -8.65 -7.02 -0.66
N VAL A 143 -9.90 -7.43 -0.47
CA VAL A 143 -10.72 -8.04 -1.53
C VAL A 143 -11.01 -7.03 -2.64
N ALA A 144 -11.44 -5.81 -2.30
CA ALA A 144 -11.72 -4.76 -3.29
C ALA A 144 -10.46 -4.39 -4.10
N SER A 145 -9.31 -4.36 -3.45
CA SER A 145 -8.02 -4.11 -4.10
C SER A 145 -7.61 -5.22 -5.05
N SER A 146 -7.88 -6.47 -4.67
CA SER A 146 -7.64 -7.64 -5.53
C SER A 146 -8.48 -7.57 -6.81
N VAL A 147 -9.77 -7.22 -6.67
CA VAL A 147 -10.67 -6.99 -7.81
C VAL A 147 -10.18 -5.84 -8.69
N CYS A 148 -9.81 -4.69 -8.09
CA CYS A 148 -9.30 -3.53 -8.82
C CYS A 148 -7.98 -3.82 -9.57
N ALA A 149 -7.13 -4.70 -9.01
CA ALA A 149 -5.91 -5.17 -9.64
C ALA A 149 -6.13 -6.27 -10.69
N ASN A 150 -7.36 -6.73 -10.89
CA ASN A 150 -7.69 -7.91 -11.71
C ASN A 150 -6.90 -9.15 -11.29
N LYS A 151 -6.75 -9.36 -9.98
CA LYS A 151 -6.07 -10.50 -9.37
C LYS A 151 -7.10 -11.38 -8.64
N ARG A 152 -6.92 -12.70 -8.72
CA ARG A 152 -7.68 -13.64 -7.88
C ARG A 152 -7.21 -13.52 -6.43
N TRP A 153 -8.05 -13.86 -5.47
CA TRP A 153 -7.68 -13.91 -4.06
C TRP A 153 -8.11 -15.23 -3.42
N LEU A 154 -7.36 -15.67 -2.41
CA LEU A 154 -7.66 -16.89 -1.68
C LEU A 154 -7.38 -16.71 -0.19
N PHE A 155 -8.38 -17.03 0.62
CA PHE A 155 -8.26 -17.01 2.08
C PHE A 155 -7.62 -18.31 2.57
N ILE A 156 -6.45 -18.19 3.17
CA ILE A 156 -5.79 -19.23 3.96
C ILE A 156 -6.41 -19.26 5.36
N SER A 157 -6.58 -18.08 5.96
CA SER A 157 -7.36 -17.86 7.17
C SER A 157 -8.14 -16.54 7.10
N SER A 158 -9.38 -16.50 7.60
CA SER A 158 -10.20 -15.27 7.61
C SER A 158 -11.41 -15.37 8.53
N THR A 159 -11.83 -14.23 9.10
CA THR A 159 -13.08 -14.08 9.85
C THR A 159 -14.33 -13.87 8.99
N MET A 160 -14.22 -13.41 7.74
CA MET A 160 -15.38 -12.96 6.93
C MET A 160 -16.34 -14.06 6.48
N LEU A 161 -15.90 -15.31 6.39
CA LEU A 161 -16.72 -16.44 5.91
C LEU A 161 -16.60 -17.62 6.88
N LYS A 162 -17.48 -17.67 7.89
CA LYS A 162 -17.59 -18.78 8.88
C LYS A 162 -16.29 -19.15 9.61
N GLN A 163 -15.32 -18.23 9.75
CA GLN A 163 -13.94 -18.55 10.17
C GLN A 163 -13.32 -19.62 9.25
N THR A 164 -12.94 -19.22 8.04
CA THR A 164 -12.25 -20.12 7.10
C THR A 164 -10.83 -20.35 7.60
N ILE A 165 -10.43 -21.61 7.73
CA ILE A 165 -9.06 -22.04 7.99
C ILE A 165 -8.80 -23.22 7.08
N ARG A 166 -7.72 -23.14 6.30
CA ARG A 166 -7.31 -24.20 5.39
C ARG A 166 -6.10 -24.94 5.94
N ASP A 167 -6.13 -26.26 5.85
CA ASP A 167 -5.00 -27.13 6.21
C ASP A 167 -4.19 -27.57 4.98
N GLN A 168 -4.74 -27.38 3.76
CA GLN A 168 -4.09 -27.68 2.49
C GLN A 168 -4.77 -26.87 1.37
N LEU A 169 -4.07 -26.69 0.24
CA LEU A 169 -4.64 -26.21 -1.02
C LEU A 169 -4.76 -27.35 -2.02
N ILE A 170 -5.70 -27.23 -2.96
CA ILE A 170 -5.85 -28.20 -4.05
C ILE A 170 -5.06 -27.76 -5.30
N ASP A 171 -4.84 -28.69 -6.22
CA ASP A 171 -4.17 -28.41 -7.49
C ASP A 171 -4.86 -27.26 -8.25
N GLY A 172 -4.06 -26.29 -8.67
CA GLY A 172 -4.53 -25.07 -9.34
C GLY A 172 -4.81 -23.88 -8.41
N GLU A 173 -4.83 -24.08 -7.08
CA GLU A 173 -4.90 -22.97 -6.12
C GLU A 173 -3.53 -22.36 -5.83
N TYR A 174 -2.43 -23.08 -6.13
CA TYR A 174 -1.04 -22.60 -6.09
C TYR A 174 -0.72 -21.74 -7.33
N ALA A 175 -1.43 -20.63 -7.49
CA ALA A 175 -1.24 -19.72 -8.61
C ALA A 175 -0.36 -18.52 -8.25
N GLU A 176 0.51 -18.10 -9.18
CA GLU A 176 1.36 -16.91 -9.05
C GLU A 176 0.60 -15.59 -9.21
N ASP A 177 -0.54 -15.62 -9.91
CA ASP A 177 -1.40 -14.46 -10.18
C ASP A 177 -2.48 -14.24 -9.11
N GLN A 178 -2.28 -14.82 -7.93
CA GLN A 178 -3.24 -14.84 -6.83
C GLN A 178 -2.69 -14.18 -5.57
N ILE A 179 -3.54 -13.45 -4.87
CA ILE A 179 -3.25 -12.87 -3.56
C ILE A 179 -3.69 -13.85 -2.47
N TYR A 180 -2.76 -14.25 -1.60
CA TYR A 180 -3.07 -15.11 -0.47
C TYR A 180 -3.29 -14.28 0.79
N ILE A 181 -4.40 -14.52 1.48
CA ILE A 181 -4.82 -13.73 2.64
C ILE A 181 -4.77 -14.60 3.89
N ILE A 182 -4.03 -14.14 4.89
CA ILE A 182 -3.82 -14.79 6.18
C ILE A 182 -4.30 -13.82 7.25
N ASP A 183 -5.07 -14.29 8.22
CA ASP A 183 -5.45 -13.54 9.40
C ASP A 183 -4.71 -14.11 10.62
N GLY A 184 -3.78 -13.32 11.17
CA GLY A 184 -2.92 -13.71 12.29
C GLY A 184 -3.71 -14.11 13.53
N ILE A 185 -4.84 -13.44 13.83
CA ILE A 185 -5.70 -13.79 14.97
C ILE A 185 -6.36 -15.15 14.73
N VAL A 186 -6.89 -15.38 13.52
CA VAL A 186 -7.60 -16.63 13.20
C VAL A 186 -6.63 -17.82 13.16
N SER A 187 -5.44 -17.63 12.58
CA SER A 187 -4.38 -18.63 12.55
C SER A 187 -3.86 -18.96 13.95
N ALA A 188 -3.55 -17.95 14.78
CA ALA A 188 -3.08 -18.17 16.15
C ALA A 188 -4.11 -18.90 17.04
N ARG A 189 -5.41 -18.62 16.87
CA ARG A 189 -6.47 -19.26 17.65
C ARG A 189 -6.66 -20.75 17.38
N ARG A 190 -6.22 -21.25 16.23
CA ARG A 190 -6.37 -22.67 15.87
C ARG A 190 -5.00 -23.30 15.67
N HIS A 191 -4.57 -24.04 16.68
CA HIS A 191 -3.29 -24.76 16.74
C HIS A 191 -3.22 -26.00 15.81
N SER A 192 -3.73 -25.92 14.57
CA SER A 192 -3.55 -26.99 13.59
C SER A 192 -2.14 -26.94 13.02
N GLU A 193 -1.30 -27.94 13.31
CA GLU A 193 0.05 -28.03 12.71
C GLU A 193 -0.02 -28.07 11.17
N LYS A 194 -1.08 -28.67 10.61
CA LYS A 194 -1.30 -28.69 9.16
C LYS A 194 -1.53 -27.29 8.60
N HIS A 195 -2.30 -26.46 9.30
CA HIS A 195 -2.50 -25.07 8.91
C HIS A 195 -1.18 -24.30 8.92
N TRP A 196 -0.36 -24.45 9.97
CA TRP A 196 0.94 -23.79 10.04
C TRP A 196 1.95 -24.32 9.02
N GLN A 197 1.85 -25.61 8.65
CA GLN A 197 2.60 -26.15 7.53
C GLN A 197 2.20 -25.48 6.21
N LEU A 198 0.90 -25.31 5.95
CA LEU A 198 0.42 -24.58 4.78
C LEU A 198 0.87 -23.12 4.80
N VAL A 199 0.78 -22.42 5.94
CA VAL A 199 1.27 -21.03 6.07
C VAL A 199 2.76 -20.95 5.71
N ARG A 200 3.61 -21.84 6.27
CA ARG A 200 5.04 -21.87 5.95
C ARG A 200 5.31 -22.17 4.47
N GLU A 201 4.50 -23.02 3.84
CA GLU A 201 4.56 -23.25 2.40
C GLU A 201 4.23 -21.98 1.61
N MET A 202 3.13 -21.30 1.95
CA MET A 202 2.72 -20.04 1.32
C MET A 202 3.79 -18.96 1.44
N MET A 203 4.40 -18.83 2.61
CA MET A 203 5.44 -17.82 2.85
C MET A 203 6.66 -18.01 1.94
N ARG A 204 6.98 -19.23 1.51
CA ARG A 204 8.11 -19.53 0.61
C ARG A 204 7.82 -19.25 -0.86
N MET A 205 6.55 -19.17 -1.27
CA MET A 205 6.20 -18.91 -2.66
C MET A 205 6.57 -17.48 -3.08
N PRO A 206 7.00 -17.20 -4.32
CA PRO A 206 7.36 -15.84 -4.76
C PRO A 206 6.13 -14.98 -5.15
N VAL A 207 5.07 -15.04 -4.36
CA VAL A 207 3.77 -14.38 -4.63
C VAL A 207 3.48 -13.27 -3.62
N THR A 208 2.47 -12.44 -3.91
CA THR A 208 1.97 -11.46 -2.94
C THR A 208 1.11 -12.14 -1.87
N LYS A 209 1.39 -11.85 -0.60
CA LYS A 209 0.55 -12.24 0.54
C LYS A 209 0.18 -11.04 1.36
N VAL A 210 -1.02 -11.11 1.91
CA VAL A 210 -1.54 -10.13 2.84
C VAL A 210 -1.78 -10.82 4.18
N VAL A 211 -1.15 -10.30 5.23
CA VAL A 211 -1.36 -10.75 6.60
C VAL A 211 -2.16 -9.68 7.35
N GLU A 212 -3.41 -9.97 7.67
CA GLU A 212 -4.16 -9.18 8.63
C GLU A 212 -3.70 -9.48 10.05
N HIS A 213 -3.68 -8.46 10.91
CA HIS A 213 -3.18 -8.56 12.28
C HIS A 213 -1.74 -9.09 12.33
N PRO A 214 -0.79 -8.46 11.59
CA PRO A 214 0.59 -8.92 11.50
C PRO A 214 1.28 -8.99 12.88
N ASP A 215 0.87 -8.14 13.83
CA ASP A 215 1.33 -8.16 15.22
C ASP A 215 1.17 -9.54 15.89
N ILE A 216 -0.01 -10.14 15.73
CA ILE A 216 -0.31 -11.47 16.32
C ILE A 216 0.36 -12.57 15.50
N PHE A 217 0.52 -12.37 14.19
CA PHE A 217 1.19 -13.32 13.32
C PHE A 217 2.67 -13.48 13.70
N VAL A 218 3.40 -12.38 13.92
CA VAL A 218 4.82 -12.43 14.30
C VAL A 218 5.02 -13.01 15.70
N GLU A 219 4.09 -12.79 16.63
CA GLU A 219 4.13 -13.41 17.96
C GLU A 219 3.95 -14.93 17.92
N ALA A 220 3.27 -15.45 16.88
CA ALA A 220 2.95 -16.87 16.73
C ALA A 220 3.88 -17.61 15.75
N THR A 221 4.84 -16.93 15.12
CA THR A 221 5.68 -17.50 14.05
C THR A 221 7.14 -17.09 14.20
N GLU A 222 7.98 -17.58 13.30
CA GLU A 222 9.39 -17.21 13.20
C GLU A 222 9.65 -15.86 12.48
N TYR A 223 8.60 -15.19 12.00
CA TYR A 223 8.72 -13.94 11.24
C TYR A 223 8.71 -12.73 12.16
N ASP A 224 9.37 -11.67 11.71
CA ASP A 224 9.41 -10.37 12.38
C ASP A 224 8.63 -9.31 11.59
N MET A 225 8.26 -8.22 12.26
CA MET A 225 7.67 -7.04 11.59
C MET A 225 8.60 -6.47 10.51
N ASN A 226 9.89 -6.79 10.54
CA ASN A 226 10.89 -6.39 9.55
C ASN A 226 10.84 -7.17 8.24
N ASP A 227 10.20 -8.35 8.23
CA ASP A 227 10.04 -9.14 7.02
C ASP A 227 8.94 -8.60 6.09
N PHE A 228 8.09 -7.71 6.60
CA PHE A 228 7.04 -7.06 5.84
C PHE A 228 7.61 -5.96 4.93
N ASP A 229 7.29 -6.02 3.64
CA ASP A 229 7.64 -5.00 2.66
C ASP A 229 6.81 -3.72 2.87
N TYR A 230 5.58 -3.89 3.32
CA TYR A 230 4.62 -2.81 3.58
C TYR A 230 3.78 -3.13 4.82
N ILE A 231 3.56 -2.12 5.66
CA ILE A 231 2.56 -2.15 6.72
C ILE A 231 1.52 -1.08 6.41
N ILE A 232 0.26 -1.47 6.41
CA ILE A 232 -0.90 -0.62 6.19
C ILE A 232 -1.65 -0.50 7.51
N GLU A 233 -1.84 0.71 7.98
CA GLU A 233 -2.66 1.01 9.16
C GLU A 233 -3.96 1.66 8.71
N LEU A 234 -5.08 0.96 8.93
CA LEU A 234 -6.41 1.49 8.70
C LEU A 234 -7.04 1.89 10.04
N ARG A 235 -7.24 3.20 10.21
CA ARG A 235 -7.71 3.81 11.45
C ARG A 235 -9.11 4.41 11.31
N SER A 236 -9.87 4.43 12.39
CA SER A 236 -11.16 5.13 12.45
C SER A 236 -10.99 6.64 12.56
N THR A 237 -9.92 7.09 13.23
CA THR A 237 -9.54 8.49 13.43
C THR A 237 -8.01 8.64 13.36
N PRO A 238 -7.46 9.83 13.07
CA PRO A 238 -6.02 10.03 12.93
C PRO A 238 -5.22 9.54 14.15
N ASP A 239 -5.74 9.85 15.35
CA ASP A 239 -5.09 9.55 16.63
C ASP A 239 -5.43 8.15 17.20
N GLU A 240 -6.14 7.31 16.44
CA GLU A 240 -6.49 5.95 16.92
C GLU A 240 -5.23 5.11 17.11
N GLU A 241 -5.00 4.65 18.35
CA GLU A 241 -3.96 3.67 18.65
C GLU A 241 -4.47 2.26 18.32
N ILE A 242 -3.80 1.59 17.38
CA ILE A 242 -4.14 0.21 17.01
C ILE A 242 -3.54 -0.72 18.06
N THR A 243 -4.40 -1.35 18.86
CA THR A 243 -4.00 -2.27 19.93
C THR A 243 -4.91 -3.49 19.97
N TYR A 244 -4.32 -4.65 20.23
CA TYR A 244 -5.02 -5.93 20.30
C TYR A 244 -5.12 -6.50 21.72
N LYS A 245 -4.76 -5.72 22.74
CA LYS A 245 -4.77 -6.13 24.17
C LYS A 245 -6.13 -6.63 24.68
N ASN A 246 -7.23 -6.17 24.08
CA ASN A 246 -8.60 -6.54 24.45
C ASN A 246 -9.19 -7.63 23.54
N VAL A 247 -8.47 -8.07 22.52
CA VAL A 247 -8.81 -9.31 21.84
C VAL A 247 -8.39 -10.40 22.82
N ASP A 248 -9.32 -11.24 23.28
CA ASP A 248 -8.99 -12.45 24.03
C ASP A 248 -8.04 -13.30 23.17
N TRP A 249 -6.76 -13.04 23.39
CA TRP A 249 -5.60 -13.72 22.85
C TRP A 249 -4.72 -13.98 24.07
N ARG A 250 -4.56 -15.26 24.39
CA ARG A 250 -3.54 -15.71 25.32
C ARG A 250 -2.56 -16.50 24.48
N PRO A 251 -1.28 -16.11 24.42
CA PRO A 251 -0.27 -17.04 23.95
C PRO A 251 -0.32 -18.20 24.95
N HIS A 252 -0.68 -19.39 24.47
CA HIS A 252 -0.51 -20.59 25.28
C HIS A 252 1.00 -20.91 25.26
N ASP A 253 1.59 -21.07 26.43
CA ASP A 253 3.02 -21.33 26.69
C ASP A 253 3.56 -22.67 26.13
N ASP A 254 3.13 -23.11 24.94
CA ASP A 254 3.50 -24.43 24.38
C ASP A 254 4.56 -24.36 23.26
N PHE A 255 5.19 -23.21 23.04
CA PHE A 255 6.47 -23.12 22.32
C PHE A 255 7.65 -22.93 23.29
N SER A 256 7.70 -23.77 24.33
CA SER A 256 8.99 -24.15 24.90
C SER A 256 9.61 -25.20 23.98
N GLY A 257 10.47 -24.75 23.07
CA GLY A 257 11.33 -25.65 22.30
C GLY A 257 12.11 -26.58 23.23
N PRO A 258 12.47 -27.80 22.79
CA PRO A 258 13.18 -28.74 23.63
C PRO A 258 14.61 -28.23 23.85
N HIS A 259 14.81 -27.45 24.90
CA HIS A 259 16.12 -27.20 25.45
C HIS A 259 16.49 -28.35 26.38
N GLN A 260 17.71 -28.85 26.16
CA GLN A 260 18.53 -29.69 27.03
C GLN A 260 18.20 -31.18 27.06
N PHE A 261 18.90 -31.92 26.19
CA PHE A 261 19.53 -33.15 26.63
C PHE A 261 20.63 -32.79 27.64
N ASP A 262 20.45 -33.22 28.89
CA ASP A 262 21.53 -33.42 29.84
C ASP A 262 21.81 -34.92 29.95
N PHE A 263 23.11 -35.25 29.97
CA PHE A 263 23.81 -36.55 30.05
C PHE A 263 24.10 -37.29 28.73
#